data_AF-A0A316YDT5-F1
#
_entry.id   AF-A0A316YDT5-F1
#
_cell.length_a   1.000
_cell.length_b   1.000
_cell.length_c   1.000
_cell.angle_alpha   90.00
_cell.angle_beta   90.00
_cell.angle_gamma   90.00
#
_symmetry.space_group_name_H-M   'P 1'
#
loop_
_entity.id
_entity.type
_entity.pdbx_description
1 polymer ?
#
loop_
_entity_poly.entity_id
_entity_poly.type
_entity_poly.pdbx_seq_one_letter_code
_entity_poly.pdbx_strand_id
1 'polypeptide(L)'
;MRFSLLFSLCCLAFVLSIRASPMNPSPSANPTKSSRRQGERISHYKGFLKKDQEEEKTTEINLESAMKELKLNPDNEEAKTIVESSKGHMGRLQGRKEKTKEKLDDQKRKIC
;
A
#
# COMPACT_ATOMS: atom_id res chain seq x y z
N MET A 1 54.30 52.62 23.97
CA MET A 1 53.81 51.93 25.18
C MET A 1 52.29 51.91 25.15
N ARG A 2 51.68 50.70 25.23
CA ARG A 2 50.29 50.37 25.67
C ARG A 2 49.15 51.06 24.89
N PHE A 3 48.41 50.48 23.95
CA PHE A 3 47.62 49.22 23.94
C PHE A 3 47.01 48.83 25.29
N SER A 4 45.69 48.61 25.24
CA SER A 4 44.80 48.06 26.29
C SER A 4 44.06 49.10 27.12
N LEU A 5 42.74 49.18 26.88
CA LEU A 5 41.67 49.03 27.90
C LEU A 5 40.42 49.86 27.57
N LEU A 6 39.88 49.80 26.35
CA LEU A 6 38.46 50.19 26.13
C LEU A 6 37.75 49.21 25.19
N PHE A 7 38.14 47.93 25.27
CA PHE A 7 37.49 46.79 24.61
C PHE A 7 36.58 46.09 25.63
N SER A 8 35.59 46.77 26.22
CA SER A 8 34.80 46.13 27.30
C SER A 8 33.43 46.74 27.64
N LEU A 9 32.72 47.39 26.70
CA LEU A 9 31.38 47.93 27.02
C LEU A 9 30.33 47.79 25.89
N CYS A 10 30.52 46.91 24.91
CA CYS A 10 29.49 46.63 23.88
C CYS A 10 28.60 45.40 24.16
N CYS A 11 28.75 44.72 25.30
CA CYS A 11 28.07 43.43 25.54
C CYS A 11 26.90 43.45 26.53
N LEU A 12 26.41 44.62 27.00
CA LEU A 12 25.39 44.67 28.08
C LEU A 12 24.15 45.50 27.74
N ALA A 13 23.64 45.40 26.51
CA ALA A 13 22.29 45.89 26.20
C ALA A 13 21.50 44.95 25.26
N PHE A 14 21.90 43.68 25.15
CA PHE A 14 21.15 42.64 24.43
C PHE A 14 20.20 41.83 25.36
N VAL A 15 20.00 42.28 26.61
CA VAL A 15 19.39 41.45 27.67
C VAL A 15 17.89 41.72 27.91
N LEU A 16 17.24 42.70 27.28
CA LEU A 16 15.84 43.03 27.60
C LEU A 16 14.88 43.11 26.40
N SER A 17 15.03 42.26 25.39
CA SER A 17 14.03 42.18 24.30
C SER A 17 13.67 40.77 23.85
N ILE A 18 13.90 39.75 24.68
CA ILE A 18 13.25 38.45 24.45
C ILE A 18 11.81 38.55 24.95
N ARG A 19 11.00 39.15 24.09
CA ARG A 19 9.55 38.94 24.02
C ARG A 19 9.31 37.44 24.12
N ALA A 20 8.68 37.02 25.21
CA ALA A 20 8.15 35.68 25.37
C ALA A 20 7.09 35.44 24.29
N SER A 21 7.53 35.01 23.11
CA SER A 21 6.65 34.39 22.13
C SER A 21 6.27 33.02 22.69
N PRO A 22 4.98 32.70 22.83
CA PRO A 22 4.58 31.35 23.19
C PRO A 22 5.14 30.41 22.13
N MET A 23 5.98 29.49 22.59
CA MET A 23 6.51 28.40 21.78
C MET A 23 5.31 27.56 21.34
N ASN A 24 4.83 27.84 20.13
CA ASN A 24 3.83 27.03 19.48
C ASN A 24 4.49 25.66 19.30
N PRO A 25 4.01 24.58 19.93
CA PRO A 25 4.59 23.28 19.67
C PRO A 25 4.41 23.01 18.17
N SER A 26 5.51 22.69 17.50
CA SER A 26 5.49 22.11 16.16
C SER A 26 4.35 21.10 16.10
N PRO A 27 3.52 21.08 15.04
CA PRO A 27 2.51 20.05 14.91
C PRO A 27 3.25 18.73 14.81
N SER A 28 3.35 18.02 15.94
CA SER A 28 3.67 16.61 15.99
C SER A 28 2.67 15.99 15.05
N ALA A 29 3.16 15.51 13.90
CA ALA A 29 2.39 14.83 12.89
C ALA A 29 1.95 13.47 13.47
N ASN A 30 1.07 13.52 14.47
CA ASN A 30 0.29 12.38 14.87
C ASN A 30 -0.62 12.07 13.67
N PRO A 31 -0.47 10.91 13.02
CA PRO A 31 -1.38 10.53 11.96
C PRO A 31 -2.78 10.58 12.54
N THR A 32 -3.62 11.47 12.03
CA THR A 32 -5.01 11.57 12.48
C THR A 32 -5.64 10.18 12.36
N LYS A 33 -6.52 9.79 13.29
CA LYS A 33 -7.20 8.47 13.29
C LYS A 33 -7.78 8.08 11.91
N SER A 34 -8.06 9.06 11.05
CA SER A 34 -8.48 8.87 9.66
C SER A 34 -7.42 8.22 8.75
N SER A 35 -6.15 8.63 8.85
CA SER A 35 -5.02 8.11 8.06
C SER A 35 -4.70 6.65 8.43
N ARG A 36 -4.73 6.31 9.73
CA ARG A 36 -4.55 4.93 10.19
C ARG A 36 -5.63 3.99 9.63
N ARG A 37 -6.89 4.42 9.66
CA ARG A 37 -8.03 3.67 9.08
C ARG A 37 -7.93 3.52 7.57
N GLN A 38 -7.39 4.51 6.84
CA GLN A 38 -7.17 4.41 5.41
C GLN A 38 -6.03 3.43 5.06
N GLY A 39 -4.94 3.43 5.84
CA GLY A 39 -3.85 2.46 5.72
C GLY A 39 -4.31 1.00 5.94
N GLU A 40 -5.17 0.78 6.93
CA GLU A 40 -5.80 -0.54 7.18
C GLU A 40 -6.63 -1.02 5.98
N ARG A 41 -7.41 -0.13 5.34
CA ARG A 41 -8.19 -0.46 4.13
C ARG A 41 -7.30 -0.82 2.95
N ILE A 42 -6.19 -0.12 2.75
CA ILE A 42 -5.21 -0.45 1.71
C ILE A 42 -4.59 -1.83 1.96
N SER A 43 -4.20 -2.11 3.21
CA SER A 43 -3.66 -3.42 3.59
C SER A 43 -4.68 -4.54 3.32
N HIS A 44 -5.94 -4.30 3.69
CA HIS A 44 -7.05 -5.22 3.44
C HIS A 44 -7.18 -5.57 1.94
N TYR A 45 -7.27 -4.57 1.05
CA TYR A 45 -7.38 -4.83 -0.40
C TYR A 45 -6.14 -5.52 -0.99
N LYS A 46 -4.92 -5.21 -0.51
CA LYS A 46 -3.71 -5.96 -0.90
C LYS A 46 -3.79 -7.43 -0.49
N GLY A 47 -4.39 -7.73 0.66
CA GLY A 47 -4.64 -9.10 1.12
C GLY A 47 -5.54 -9.88 0.15
N PHE A 48 -6.65 -9.27 -0.32
CA PHE A 48 -7.52 -9.91 -1.31
C PHE A 48 -6.80 -10.18 -2.63
N LEU A 49 -6.02 -9.21 -3.13
CA LEU A 49 -5.27 -9.39 -4.38
C LEU A 49 -4.26 -10.55 -4.29
N LYS A 50 -3.59 -10.70 -3.15
CA LYS A 50 -2.68 -11.84 -2.93
C LYS A 50 -3.44 -13.16 -2.94
N LYS A 51 -4.56 -13.24 -2.24
CA LYS A 51 -5.39 -14.45 -2.18
C LYS A 51 -5.91 -14.84 -3.57
N ASP A 52 -6.44 -13.87 -4.33
CA ASP A 52 -6.92 -14.14 -5.70
C ASP A 52 -5.76 -14.59 -6.62
N GLN A 53 -4.53 -14.06 -6.41
CA GLN A 53 -3.35 -14.50 -7.16
C GLN A 53 -2.89 -15.92 -6.79
N GLU A 54 -3.04 -16.34 -5.54
CA GLU A 54 -2.77 -17.72 -5.12
C GLU A 54 -3.82 -18.67 -5.72
N GLU A 55 -5.10 -18.30 -5.68
CA GLU A 55 -6.22 -19.05 -6.27
C GLU A 55 -6.06 -19.21 -7.80
N GLU A 56 -5.62 -18.15 -8.48
CA GLU A 56 -5.29 -18.15 -9.91
C GLU A 56 -4.19 -19.16 -10.25
N LYS A 57 -3.07 -19.16 -9.51
CA LYS A 57 -1.97 -20.12 -9.71
C LYS A 57 -2.42 -21.57 -9.55
N THR A 58 -3.22 -21.86 -8.53
CA THR A 58 -3.75 -23.21 -8.32
C THR A 58 -4.66 -23.63 -9.48
N THR A 59 -5.49 -22.70 -9.97
CA THR A 59 -6.38 -22.95 -11.11
C THR A 59 -5.59 -23.19 -12.40
N GLU A 60 -4.51 -22.44 -12.63
CA GLU A 60 -3.61 -22.63 -13.77
C GLU A 60 -2.95 -24.01 -13.74
N ILE A 61 -2.47 -24.48 -12.58
CA ILE A 61 -1.87 -25.81 -12.42
C ILE A 61 -2.90 -26.91 -12.76
N ASN A 62 -4.12 -26.80 -12.24
CA ASN A 62 -5.18 -27.76 -12.51
C ASN A 62 -5.57 -27.78 -13.99
N LEU A 63 -5.66 -26.60 -14.60
CA LEU A 63 -5.94 -26.45 -16.02
C LEU A 63 -4.84 -27.09 -16.88
N GLU A 64 -3.57 -26.85 -16.55
CA GLU A 64 -2.43 -27.43 -17.25
C GLU A 64 -2.46 -28.96 -17.18
N SER A 65 -2.76 -29.52 -16.00
CA SER A 65 -2.89 -30.97 -15.81
C SER A 65 -4.01 -31.56 -16.66
N ALA A 66 -5.20 -30.97 -16.63
CA ALA A 66 -6.33 -31.42 -17.44
C ALA A 66 -6.05 -31.30 -18.95
N MET A 67 -5.37 -30.24 -19.39
CA MET A 67 -4.97 -30.09 -20.79
C MET A 67 -3.92 -31.12 -21.20
N LYS A 68 -3.01 -31.53 -20.31
CA LYS A 68 -2.07 -32.64 -20.58
C LYS A 68 -2.82 -33.96 -20.73
N GLU A 69 -3.81 -34.20 -19.89
CA GLU A 69 -4.63 -35.40 -19.96
C GLU A 69 -5.44 -35.48 -21.26
N LEU A 70 -6.02 -34.37 -21.72
CA LEU A 70 -6.72 -34.32 -23.02
C LEU A 70 -5.80 -34.52 -24.22
N LYS A 71 -4.51 -34.18 -24.10
CA LYS A 71 -3.53 -34.49 -25.16
C LYS A 71 -3.26 -35.99 -25.27
N LEU A 72 -3.36 -36.73 -24.17
CA LEU A 72 -3.18 -38.18 -24.13
C LEU A 72 -4.47 -38.92 -24.46
N ASN A 73 -5.61 -38.41 -23.98
CA ASN A 73 -6.94 -38.97 -24.21
C ASN A 73 -7.94 -37.84 -24.51
N PRO A 74 -8.17 -37.51 -25.79
CA PRO A 74 -9.09 -36.43 -26.20
C PRO A 74 -10.54 -36.65 -25.78
N ASP A 75 -10.95 -37.89 -25.54
CA ASP A 75 -12.32 -38.26 -25.17
C ASP A 75 -12.54 -38.31 -23.66
N ASN A 76 -11.57 -37.85 -22.86
CA ASN A 76 -11.72 -37.75 -21.41
C ASN A 76 -12.68 -36.61 -21.04
N GLU A 77 -13.94 -36.95 -20.76
CA GLU A 77 -15.00 -36.01 -20.37
C GLU A 77 -14.73 -35.31 -19.01
N GLU A 78 -14.04 -35.97 -18.09
CA GLU A 78 -13.67 -35.36 -16.80
C GLU A 78 -12.68 -34.22 -17.03
N ALA A 79 -11.64 -34.47 -17.82
CA ALA A 79 -10.65 -33.45 -18.16
C ALA A 79 -11.27 -32.28 -18.96
N LYS A 80 -12.23 -32.54 -19.86
CA LYS A 80 -13.00 -31.49 -20.55
C LYS A 80 -13.77 -30.61 -19.56
N THR A 81 -14.46 -31.23 -18.60
CA THR A 81 -15.23 -30.55 -17.55
C THR A 81 -14.32 -29.69 -16.67
N ILE A 82 -13.14 -30.19 -16.30
CA ILE A 82 -12.14 -29.43 -15.54
C ILE A 82 -11.67 -28.21 -16.34
N VAL A 83 -11.41 -28.35 -17.64
CA VAL A 83 -10.98 -27.23 -18.50
C VAL A 83 -12.05 -26.15 -18.57
N GLU A 84 -13.32 -26.50 -18.83
CA GLU A 84 -14.40 -25.51 -18.91
C GLU A 84 -14.65 -24.80 -17.58
N SER A 85 -14.70 -25.55 -16.47
CA SER A 85 -14.89 -24.99 -15.14
C SER A 85 -13.73 -24.07 -14.74
N SER A 86 -12.48 -24.47 -15.04
CA SER A 86 -11.29 -23.67 -14.78
C SER A 86 -11.29 -22.38 -15.58
N LYS A 87 -11.68 -22.40 -16.87
CA LYS A 87 -11.83 -21.19 -17.69
C LYS A 87 -12.83 -20.21 -17.08
N GLY A 88 -14.01 -20.70 -16.70
CA GLY A 88 -15.05 -19.87 -16.05
C GLY A 88 -14.62 -19.35 -14.69
N HIS A 89 -13.82 -20.11 -13.95
CA HIS A 89 -13.25 -19.68 -12.68
C HIS A 89 -12.18 -18.58 -12.85
N MET A 90 -11.26 -18.75 -13.81
CA MET A 90 -10.23 -17.74 -14.16
C MET A 90 -10.86 -16.40 -14.57
N GLY A 91 -11.90 -16.42 -15.40
CA GLY A 91 -12.62 -15.19 -15.78
C GLY A 91 -13.21 -14.45 -14.57
N ARG A 92 -13.78 -15.19 -13.61
CA ARG A 92 -14.31 -14.60 -12.36
C ARG A 92 -13.20 -14.05 -11.47
N LEU A 93 -12.07 -14.74 -11.37
CA LEU A 93 -10.88 -14.28 -10.63
C LEU A 93 -10.33 -12.99 -11.20
N GLN A 94 -10.18 -12.92 -12.52
CA GLN A 94 -9.71 -11.72 -13.20
C GLN A 94 -10.62 -10.51 -12.91
N GLY A 95 -11.94 -10.69 -13.03
CA GLY A 95 -12.91 -9.64 -12.70
C GLY A 95 -12.88 -9.22 -11.22
N ARG A 96 -12.65 -10.16 -10.28
CA ARG A 96 -12.45 -9.83 -8.86
C ARG A 96 -11.19 -9.01 -8.63
N LYS A 97 -10.07 -9.39 -9.26
CA LYS A 97 -8.79 -8.69 -9.15
C LYS A 97 -8.88 -7.27 -9.70
N GLU A 98 -9.50 -7.08 -10.86
CA GLU A 98 -9.71 -5.76 -11.47
C GLU A 98 -10.50 -4.82 -10.55
N LYS A 99 -11.65 -5.28 -10.04
CA LYS A 99 -12.47 -4.51 -9.08
C LYS A 99 -11.73 -4.20 -7.78
N THR A 100 -10.93 -5.13 -7.29
CA THR A 100 -10.15 -4.95 -6.06
C THR A 100 -9.02 -3.95 -6.27
N LYS A 101 -8.37 -3.98 -7.45
CA LYS A 101 -7.34 -3.02 -7.84
C LYS A 101 -7.91 -1.61 -7.98
N GLU A 102 -9.07 -1.46 -8.63
CA GLU A 102 -9.78 -0.18 -8.73
C GLU A 102 -10.06 0.41 -7.34
N LYS A 103 -10.64 -0.39 -6.43
CA LYS A 103 -10.89 0.04 -5.03
C LYS A 103 -9.61 0.40 -4.28
N LEU A 104 -8.53 -0.34 -4.51
CA LEU A 104 -7.24 -0.07 -3.90
C LEU A 104 -6.68 1.28 -4.38
N ASP A 105 -6.76 1.56 -5.67
CA ASP A 105 -6.29 2.81 -6.25
C ASP A 105 -7.17 4.00 -5.83
N ASP A 106 -8.49 3.80 -5.67
CA ASP A 106 -9.38 4.77 -5.02
C ASP A 106 -8.99 5.08 -3.57
N GLN A 107 -8.61 4.07 -2.77
CA GLN A 107 -8.15 4.33 -1.40
C GLN A 107 -6.83 5.11 -1.40
N LYS A 108 -5.90 4.80 -2.30
CA LYS A 108 -4.62 5.54 -2.41
C LYS A 108 -4.85 7.00 -2.80
N ARG A 109 -5.73 7.26 -3.76
CA ARG A 109 -6.10 8.63 -4.19
C ARG A 109 -6.72 9.48 -3.07
N LYS A 110 -7.28 8.85 -2.04
CA LYS A 110 -7.85 9.55 -0.86
C LYS A 110 -6.81 9.87 0.21
N ILE A 111 -5.58 9.38 0.06
CA ILE A 111 -4.47 9.61 1.00
C ILE A 111 -3.47 10.63 0.43
N CYS A 112 -3.26 10.64 -0.89
CA CYS A 112 -2.47 11.64 -1.61
C CYS A 112 -3.24 12.96 -1.76
#